data_AF-A0A7V9NRW7-F1
#
_entry.id   AF-A0A7V9NRW7-F1
#
_cell.length_a   1.000
_cell.length_b   1.000
_cell.length_c   1.000
_cell.angle_alpha   90.00
_cell.angle_beta   90.00
_cell.angle_gamma   90.00
#
_symmetry.space_group_name_H-M   'P 1'
#
loop_
_entity.id
_entity.type
_entity.pdbx_description
1 polymer ?
#
loop_
_entity_poly.entity_id
_entity_poly.type
_entity_poly.pdbx_seq_one_letter_code
_entity_poly.pdbx_strand_id
1 'polypeptide(L)'
;MQITTIPRTAVKSALDAMRLPLSTIERLTGQAENQAWPPALMFEEFQASAKQFAGSVLRDETLVEEGRLQSVKVSELRRSFDLDLKAEATREQADAKLARKHESAEGERQQAEQQAREREAKIARLKRDTEARVKADAKRAAETVAKAEKIREDRLAAADRAARLANADAESTALAKQKKAVASISKVTTLADAVETKKAKRKSN
;
A
#
# COMPACT_ATOMS: atom_id res chain seq x y z
N MET A 1 61.32 -79.34 3.13
CA MET A 1 60.34 -78.67 4.00
C MET A 1 59.27 -78.06 3.11
N GLN A 2 58.05 -78.60 3.14
CA GLN A 2 56.94 -78.11 2.32
C GLN A 2 56.26 -76.97 3.07
N ILE A 3 56.39 -75.75 2.55
CA ILE A 3 55.64 -74.60 3.06
C ILE A 3 54.21 -74.79 2.53
N THR A 4 53.29 -75.09 3.45
CA THR A 4 51.84 -75.13 3.21
C THR A 4 51.40 -73.81 2.60
N THR A 5 51.37 -73.78 1.27
CA THR A 5 50.91 -72.63 0.50
C THR A 5 49.39 -72.71 0.53
N ILE A 6 48.76 -72.04 1.49
CA ILE A 6 47.31 -71.91 1.48
C ILE A 6 46.96 -71.21 0.16
N PRO A 7 46.16 -71.84 -0.71
CA PRO A 7 45.89 -71.28 -2.03
C PRO A 7 45.14 -69.96 -1.86
N ARG A 8 45.63 -68.88 -2.48
CA ARG A 8 45.01 -67.53 -2.50
C ARG A 8 43.49 -67.58 -2.71
N THR A 9 43.05 -68.50 -3.55
CA THR A 9 41.65 -68.73 -3.88
C THR A 9 40.81 -69.03 -2.65
N ALA A 10 41.32 -69.82 -1.68
CA ALA A 10 40.58 -70.13 -0.46
C ALA A 10 40.36 -68.90 0.43
N VAL A 11 41.37 -68.02 0.53
CA VAL A 11 41.27 -66.77 1.30
C VAL A 11 40.32 -65.79 0.62
N LYS A 12 40.39 -65.65 -0.72
CA LYS A 12 39.44 -64.83 -1.49
C LYS A 12 38.00 -65.36 -1.34
N SER A 13 37.77 -66.66 -1.54
CA SER A 13 36.44 -67.26 -1.39
C SER A 13 35.86 -67.11 0.02
N ALA A 14 36.69 -67.22 1.06
CA ALA A 14 36.24 -67.02 2.44
C ALA A 14 35.85 -65.56 2.71
N LEU A 15 36.63 -64.60 2.21
CA LEU A 15 36.32 -63.17 2.33
C LEU A 15 35.07 -62.78 1.53
N ASP A 16 34.89 -63.34 0.33
CA ASP A 16 33.71 -63.10 -0.50
C ASP A 16 32.45 -63.72 0.11
N ALA A 17 32.56 -64.91 0.71
CA ALA A 17 31.46 -65.55 1.44
C ALA A 17 30.99 -64.70 2.63
N MET A 18 31.90 -63.99 3.30
CA MET A 18 31.53 -63.06 4.39
C MET A 18 30.75 -61.83 3.91
N ARG A 19 30.75 -61.52 2.61
CA ARG A 19 29.96 -60.40 2.03
C ARG A 19 28.52 -60.78 1.68
N LEU A 20 28.19 -62.08 1.62
CA LEU A 20 26.84 -62.57 1.30
C LEU A 20 25.73 -62.03 2.22
N PRO A 21 25.91 -61.95 3.55
CA PRO A 21 24.88 -61.40 4.43
C PRO A 21 24.60 -59.93 4.12
N LEU A 22 25.66 -59.14 3.89
CA LEU A 22 25.58 -57.70 3.67
C LEU A 22 24.89 -57.37 2.33
N SER A 23 25.29 -58.06 1.26
CA SER A 23 24.69 -57.90 -0.07
C SER A 23 23.20 -58.28 -0.11
N THR A 24 22.76 -59.18 0.77
CA THR A 24 21.34 -59.51 0.91
C THR A 24 20.55 -58.35 1.53
N ILE A 25 21.12 -57.68 2.54
CA ILE A 25 20.52 -56.51 3.19
C ILE A 25 20.53 -55.30 2.24
N GLU A 26 21.61 -55.10 1.47
CA GLU A 26 21.70 -54.06 0.45
C GLU A 26 20.58 -54.18 -0.60
N ARG A 27 20.30 -55.39 -1.08
CA ARG A 27 19.19 -55.63 -2.03
C ARG A 27 17.82 -55.37 -1.43
N LEU A 28 17.62 -55.78 -0.18
CA LEU A 28 16.34 -55.57 0.53
C LEU A 28 16.05 -54.09 0.82
N THR A 29 17.08 -53.29 1.03
CA THR A 29 16.97 -51.85 1.34
C THR A 29 17.04 -50.96 0.10
N GLY A 30 17.15 -51.53 -1.10
CA GLY A 30 17.33 -50.79 -2.35
C GLY A 30 18.68 -50.07 -2.44
N GLN A 31 19.65 -50.43 -1.60
CA GLN A 31 20.99 -49.84 -1.51
C GLN A 31 22.05 -50.63 -2.29
N ALA A 32 21.65 -51.66 -3.05
CA ALA A 32 22.56 -52.55 -3.80
C ALA A 32 23.48 -51.83 -4.80
N GLU A 33 23.08 -50.65 -5.30
CA GLU A 33 23.92 -49.82 -6.19
C GLU A 33 24.61 -48.66 -5.46
N ASN A 34 24.28 -48.44 -4.17
CA ASN A 34 24.81 -47.32 -3.42
C ASN A 34 26.14 -47.68 -2.75
N GLN A 35 27.23 -47.50 -3.51
CA GLN A 35 28.60 -47.73 -3.02
C GLN A 35 29.00 -46.87 -1.83
N ALA A 36 28.26 -45.79 -1.52
CA ALA A 36 28.51 -44.91 -0.38
C ALA A 36 27.69 -45.29 0.87
N TRP A 37 27.00 -46.44 0.87
CA TRP A 37 26.21 -46.86 2.02
C TRP A 37 27.11 -47.12 3.26
N PRO A 38 26.86 -46.49 4.42
CA PRO A 38 27.80 -46.53 5.55
C PRO A 38 28.16 -47.95 6.05
N PRO A 39 27.21 -48.92 6.13
CA PRO A 39 27.54 -50.31 6.46
C PRO A 39 28.40 -51.02 5.40
N ALA A 40 28.20 -50.72 4.11
CA ALA A 40 29.04 -51.25 3.03
C ALA A 40 30.47 -50.73 3.13
N LEU A 41 30.64 -49.43 3.39
CA LEU A 41 31.95 -48.80 3.57
C LEU A 41 32.73 -49.42 4.74
N MET A 42 32.07 -49.65 5.89
CA MET A 42 32.70 -50.29 7.06
C MET A 42 33.13 -51.74 6.77
N PHE A 43 32.31 -52.50 6.04
CA PHE A 43 32.67 -53.86 5.64
C PHE A 43 33.84 -53.89 4.66
N GLU A 44 33.89 -52.98 3.69
CA GLU A 44 35.01 -52.88 2.75
C GLU A 44 36.32 -52.46 3.43
N GLU A 45 36.27 -51.61 4.45
CA GLU A 45 37.43 -51.23 5.27
C GLU A 45 37.95 -52.42 6.10
N PHE A 46 37.05 -53.23 6.66
CA PHE A 46 37.41 -54.47 7.33
C PHE A 46 38.04 -55.48 6.35
N GLN A 47 37.44 -55.65 5.17
CA GLN A 47 37.97 -56.55 4.13
C GLN A 47 39.36 -56.11 3.65
N ALA A 48 39.59 -54.81 3.47
CA ALA A 48 40.89 -54.25 3.13
C ALA A 48 41.95 -54.53 4.20
N SER A 49 41.59 -54.34 5.47
CA SER A 49 42.48 -54.63 6.62
C SER A 49 42.79 -56.12 6.73
N ALA A 50 41.80 -56.98 6.52
CA ALA A 50 41.97 -58.44 6.52
C ALA A 50 42.88 -58.90 5.37
N LYS A 51 42.74 -58.33 4.16
CA LYS A 51 43.62 -58.60 3.01
C LYS A 51 45.07 -58.17 3.26
N GLN A 52 45.30 -57.00 3.86
CA GLN A 52 46.64 -56.56 4.24
C GLN A 52 47.28 -57.44 5.31
N PHE A 53 46.51 -57.84 6.33
CA PHE A 53 47.01 -58.72 7.37
C PHE A 53 47.31 -60.13 6.83
N ALA A 54 46.39 -60.72 6.07
CA ALA A 54 46.60 -62.02 5.43
C ALA A 54 47.77 -61.96 4.43
N GLY A 55 47.86 -60.89 3.65
CA GLY A 55 48.95 -60.66 2.69
C GLY A 55 50.32 -60.53 3.37
N SER A 56 50.43 -59.82 4.50
CA SER A 56 51.70 -59.67 5.21
C SER A 56 52.17 -61.01 5.83
N VAL A 57 51.23 -61.79 6.38
CA VAL A 57 51.52 -63.12 6.95
C VAL A 57 51.92 -64.12 5.86
N LEU A 58 51.26 -64.08 4.70
CA LEU A 58 51.53 -64.96 3.56
C LEU A 58 52.68 -64.47 2.66
N ARG A 59 53.30 -63.31 2.97
CA ARG A 59 54.30 -62.62 2.12
C ARG A 59 53.82 -62.40 0.68
N ASP A 60 52.58 -61.96 0.57
CA ASP A 60 51.86 -61.74 -0.67
C ASP A 60 51.67 -60.25 -0.93
N GLU A 61 52.58 -59.66 -1.70
CA GLU A 61 52.55 -58.21 -1.98
C GLU A 61 51.31 -57.78 -2.77
N THR A 62 50.80 -58.63 -3.67
CA THR A 62 49.58 -58.34 -4.44
C THR A 62 48.34 -58.18 -3.56
N LEU A 63 48.20 -58.99 -2.51
CA LEU A 63 47.09 -58.88 -1.54
C LEU A 63 47.19 -57.60 -0.69
N VAL A 64 48.42 -57.20 -0.33
CA VAL A 64 48.68 -55.95 0.39
C VAL A 64 48.35 -54.73 -0.48
N GLU A 65 48.69 -54.78 -1.78
CA GLU A 65 48.42 -53.73 -2.75
C GLU A 65 46.91 -53.59 -3.05
N GLU A 66 46.19 -54.70 -3.25
CA GLU A 66 44.72 -54.71 -3.38
C GLU A 66 44.05 -54.08 -2.13
N GLY A 67 44.52 -54.43 -0.93
CA GLY A 67 44.01 -53.85 0.32
C GLY A 67 44.28 -52.34 0.45
N ARG A 68 45.46 -51.86 0.01
CA ARG A 68 45.75 -50.42 -0.04
C ARG A 68 44.83 -49.70 -1.01
N LEU A 69 44.64 -50.22 -2.23
CA LEU A 69 43.74 -49.62 -3.23
C LEU A 69 42.30 -49.57 -2.72
N GLN A 70 41.83 -50.64 -2.07
CA GLN A 70 40.48 -50.70 -1.50
C GLN A 70 40.30 -49.67 -0.36
N SER A 71 41.30 -49.52 0.52
CA SER A 71 41.28 -48.51 1.59
C SER A 71 41.22 -47.08 1.06
N VAL A 72 42.02 -46.76 0.02
CA VAL A 72 41.98 -45.44 -0.63
C VAL A 72 40.60 -45.18 -1.23
N LYS A 73 40.02 -46.16 -1.94
CA LYS A 73 38.67 -46.04 -2.50
C LYS A 73 37.62 -45.74 -1.43
N VAL A 74 37.61 -46.47 -0.32
CA VAL A 74 36.67 -46.25 0.80
C VAL A 74 36.85 -44.86 1.40
N SER A 75 38.09 -44.39 1.57
CA SER A 75 38.37 -43.06 2.11
C SER A 75 37.83 -41.94 1.22
N GLU A 76 37.95 -42.07 -0.11
CA GLU A 76 37.41 -41.10 -1.07
C GLU A 76 35.87 -41.14 -1.11
N LEU A 77 35.27 -42.33 -1.08
CA LEU A 77 33.80 -42.47 -1.01
C LEU A 77 33.23 -41.84 0.25
N ARG A 78 33.87 -42.06 1.41
CA ARG A 78 33.47 -41.43 2.67
C ARG A 78 33.59 -39.91 2.60
N ARG A 79 34.68 -39.40 2.03
CA ARG A 79 34.88 -37.96 1.83
C ARG A 79 33.81 -37.36 0.93
N SER A 80 33.45 -38.03 -0.17
CA SER A 80 32.37 -37.61 -1.06
C SER A 80 31.04 -37.53 -0.31
N PHE A 81 30.70 -38.59 0.43
CA PHE A 81 29.46 -38.63 1.21
C PHE A 81 29.39 -37.51 2.25
N ASP A 82 30.48 -37.25 2.97
CA ASP A 82 30.55 -36.14 3.93
C ASP A 82 30.39 -34.77 3.25
N LEU A 83 30.90 -34.59 2.03
CA LEU A 83 30.72 -33.38 1.25
C LEU A 83 29.29 -33.23 0.75
N ASP A 84 28.65 -34.30 0.30
CA ASP A 84 27.26 -34.31 -0.15
C ASP A 84 26.32 -33.97 1.01
N LEU A 85 26.53 -34.57 2.19
CA LEU A 85 25.78 -34.23 3.40
C LEU A 85 25.92 -32.76 3.79
N LYS A 86 27.13 -32.21 3.71
CA LYS A 86 27.36 -30.78 3.99
C LYS A 86 26.72 -29.88 2.94
N ALA A 87 26.78 -30.27 1.67
CA ALA A 87 26.16 -29.53 0.58
C ALA A 87 24.64 -29.49 0.75
N GLU A 88 24.01 -30.62 1.08
CA GLU A 88 22.56 -30.71 1.30
C GLU A 88 22.13 -29.89 2.51
N ALA A 89 22.83 -30.01 3.65
CA ALA A 89 22.57 -29.19 4.83
C ALA A 89 22.73 -27.68 4.54
N THR A 90 23.70 -27.31 3.70
CA THR A 90 23.90 -25.91 3.30
C THR A 90 22.78 -25.43 2.38
N ARG A 91 22.31 -26.26 1.45
CA ARG A 91 21.16 -25.96 0.58
C ARG A 91 19.90 -25.75 1.39
N GLU A 92 19.57 -26.67 2.30
CA GLU A 92 18.39 -26.54 3.15
C GLU A 92 18.42 -25.24 3.99
N GLN A 93 19.59 -24.90 4.55
CA GLN A 93 19.76 -23.64 5.28
C GLN A 93 19.62 -22.41 4.39
N ALA A 94 20.16 -22.45 3.17
CA ALA A 94 20.06 -21.37 2.20
C ALA A 94 18.60 -21.17 1.76
N ASP A 95 17.89 -22.25 1.46
CA ASP A 95 16.48 -22.23 1.06
C ASP A 95 15.59 -21.72 2.19
N ALA A 96 15.81 -22.17 3.43
CA ALA A 96 15.10 -21.66 4.59
C ALA A 96 15.36 -20.15 4.81
N LYS A 97 16.59 -19.69 4.59
CA LYS A 97 16.94 -18.27 4.69
C LYS A 97 16.31 -17.45 3.57
N LEU A 98 16.26 -18.00 2.35
CA LEU A 98 15.64 -17.36 1.20
C LEU A 98 14.12 -17.23 1.41
N ALA A 99 13.46 -18.30 1.84
CA ALA A 99 12.04 -18.29 2.17
C ALA A 99 11.69 -17.23 3.22
N ARG A 100 12.45 -17.16 4.32
CA ARG A 100 12.25 -16.12 5.36
C ARG A 100 12.42 -14.70 4.83
N LYS A 101 13.40 -14.48 3.94
CA LYS A 101 13.61 -13.17 3.30
C LYS A 101 12.45 -12.79 2.37
N HIS A 102 11.90 -13.75 1.64
CA HIS A 102 10.74 -13.53 0.79
C HIS A 102 9.52 -13.17 1.64
N GLU A 103 9.23 -13.95 2.67
CA GLU A 103 8.12 -13.70 3.59
C GLU A 103 8.24 -12.32 4.27
N SER A 104 9.44 -11.95 4.73
CA SER A 104 9.65 -10.62 5.34
C SER A 104 9.46 -9.49 4.31
N ALA A 105 9.99 -9.64 3.10
CA ALA A 105 9.86 -8.64 2.05
C ALA A 105 8.40 -8.47 1.59
N GLU A 106 7.64 -9.56 1.51
CA GLU A 106 6.20 -9.52 1.22
C GLU A 106 5.42 -8.85 2.35
N GLY A 107 5.73 -9.19 3.61
CA GLY A 107 5.15 -8.55 4.78
C GLY A 107 5.40 -7.04 4.81
N GLU A 108 6.64 -6.61 4.55
CA GLU A 108 7.01 -5.18 4.45
C GLU A 108 6.26 -4.47 3.32
N ARG A 109 6.15 -5.11 2.14
CA ARG A 109 5.38 -4.57 1.01
C ARG A 109 3.91 -4.38 1.36
N GLN A 110 3.27 -5.39 1.96
CA GLN A 110 1.87 -5.32 2.35
C GLN A 110 1.64 -4.23 3.40
N GLN A 111 2.51 -4.12 4.41
CA GLN A 111 2.43 -3.05 5.41
C GLN A 111 2.60 -1.66 4.79
N ALA A 112 3.58 -1.49 3.89
CA ALA A 112 3.79 -0.23 3.20
C ALA A 112 2.57 0.16 2.34
N GLU A 113 1.96 -0.81 1.65
CA GLU A 113 0.76 -0.59 0.85
C GLU A 113 -0.45 -0.22 1.71
N GLN A 114 -0.65 -0.90 2.85
CA GLN A 114 -1.72 -0.57 3.79
C GLN A 114 -1.54 0.84 4.35
N GLN A 115 -0.33 1.20 4.78
CA GLN A 115 -0.04 2.55 5.26
C GLN A 115 -0.24 3.62 4.16
N ALA A 116 0.12 3.32 2.91
CA ALA A 116 -0.13 4.22 1.79
C ALA A 116 -1.63 4.44 1.57
N ARG A 117 -2.43 3.36 1.54
CA ARG A 117 -3.89 3.42 1.41
C ARG A 117 -4.55 4.20 2.54
N GLU A 118 -4.11 4.00 3.78
CA GLU A 118 -4.62 4.75 4.93
C GLU A 118 -4.31 6.25 4.83
N ARG A 119 -3.08 6.60 4.42
CA ARG A 119 -2.67 7.99 4.20
C ARG A 119 -3.50 8.64 3.11
N GLU A 120 -3.70 7.96 1.98
CA GLU A 120 -4.54 8.45 0.89
C GLU A 120 -5.98 8.65 1.32
N ALA A 121 -6.57 7.68 2.05
CA ALA A 121 -7.92 7.79 2.58
C ALA A 121 -8.06 8.99 3.54
N LYS A 122 -7.06 9.22 4.40
CA LYS A 122 -7.03 10.37 5.32
C LYS A 122 -6.94 11.69 4.56
N ILE A 123 -6.08 11.79 3.57
CA ILE A 123 -5.94 12.99 2.72
C ILE A 123 -7.24 13.25 1.95
N ALA A 124 -7.86 12.22 1.38
CA ALA A 124 -9.12 12.34 0.66
C ALA A 124 -10.25 12.83 1.57
N ARG A 125 -10.36 12.31 2.81
CA ARG A 125 -11.32 12.80 3.81
C ARG A 125 -11.07 14.26 4.15
N LEU A 126 -9.82 14.62 4.46
CA LEU A 126 -9.47 16.01 4.79
C LEU A 126 -9.84 16.96 3.65
N LYS A 127 -9.54 16.61 2.39
CA LYS A 127 -9.92 17.43 1.23
C LYS A 127 -11.43 17.61 1.11
N ARG A 128 -12.21 16.53 1.26
CA ARG A 128 -13.68 16.61 1.23
C ARG A 128 -14.23 17.49 2.35
N ASP A 129 -13.69 17.35 3.56
CA ASP A 129 -14.14 18.13 4.72
C ASP A 129 -13.78 19.62 4.55
N THR A 130 -12.59 19.93 4.04
CA THR A 130 -12.19 21.32 3.77
C THR A 130 -13.02 21.93 2.66
N GLU A 131 -13.26 21.21 1.57
CA GLU A 131 -14.13 21.67 0.48
C GLU A 131 -15.56 21.90 0.95
N ALA A 132 -16.10 21.01 1.78
CA ALA A 132 -17.44 21.14 2.35
C ALA A 132 -17.54 22.39 3.24
N ARG A 133 -16.53 22.64 4.08
CA ARG A 133 -16.47 23.85 4.92
C ARG A 133 -16.39 25.12 4.08
N VAL A 134 -15.48 25.16 3.10
CA VAL A 134 -15.34 26.32 2.20
C VAL A 134 -16.65 26.59 1.45
N LYS A 135 -17.32 25.56 0.94
CA LYS A 135 -18.64 25.72 0.30
C LYS A 135 -19.71 26.21 1.26
N ALA A 136 -19.74 25.70 2.49
CA ALA A 136 -20.70 26.12 3.50
C ALA A 136 -20.49 27.59 3.91
N ASP A 137 -19.24 28.00 4.11
CA ASP A 137 -18.87 29.37 4.47
C ASP A 137 -19.15 30.33 3.30
N ALA A 138 -18.85 29.93 2.07
CA ALA A 138 -19.19 30.70 0.87
C ALA A 138 -20.71 30.90 0.73
N LYS A 139 -21.52 29.85 0.98
CA LYS A 139 -22.98 29.97 0.98
C LYS A 139 -23.48 30.92 2.06
N ARG A 140 -22.97 30.81 3.29
CA ARG A 140 -23.33 31.72 4.38
C ARG A 140 -22.98 33.16 4.06
N ALA A 141 -21.80 33.41 3.48
CA ALA A 141 -21.38 34.74 3.05
C ALA A 141 -22.27 35.28 1.92
N ALA A 142 -22.64 34.45 0.94
CA ALA A 142 -23.56 34.85 -0.12
C ALA A 142 -24.96 35.19 0.43
N GLU A 143 -25.46 34.40 1.38
CA GLU A 143 -26.75 34.65 2.04
C GLU A 143 -26.74 35.95 2.88
N THR A 144 -25.64 36.25 3.58
CA THR A 144 -25.53 37.50 4.34
C THR A 144 -25.47 38.72 3.42
N VAL A 145 -24.71 38.63 2.32
CA VAL A 145 -24.67 39.68 1.30
C VAL A 145 -26.05 39.89 0.68
N ALA A 146 -26.73 38.83 0.26
CA ALA A 146 -28.07 38.91 -0.33
C ALA A 146 -29.10 39.54 0.63
N LYS A 147 -29.04 39.20 1.92
CA LYS A 147 -29.89 39.83 2.96
C LYS A 147 -29.57 41.31 3.12
N ALA A 148 -28.29 41.68 3.13
CA ALA A 148 -27.87 43.07 3.25
C ALA A 148 -28.29 43.91 2.03
N GLU A 149 -28.17 43.37 0.82
CA GLU A 149 -28.64 44.01 -0.42
C GLU A 149 -30.15 44.21 -0.40
N LYS A 150 -30.92 43.20 0.00
CA LYS A 150 -32.37 43.33 0.12
C LYS A 150 -32.78 44.42 1.12
N ILE A 151 -32.14 44.46 2.29
CA ILE A 151 -32.40 45.53 3.29
C ILE A 151 -32.06 46.91 2.71
N ARG A 152 -30.98 47.02 1.93
CA ARG A 152 -30.60 48.27 1.27
C ARG A 152 -31.63 48.68 0.22
N GLU A 153 -32.07 47.76 -0.61
CA GLU A 153 -33.10 48.00 -1.64
C GLU A 153 -34.42 48.44 -1.01
N ASP A 154 -34.88 47.75 0.04
CA ASP A 154 -36.09 48.10 0.78
C ASP A 154 -36.00 49.51 1.38
N ARG A 155 -34.83 49.90 1.91
CA ARG A 155 -34.58 51.25 2.43
C ARG A 155 -34.60 52.32 1.34
N LEU A 156 -34.00 52.05 0.19
CA LEU A 156 -34.02 52.97 -0.95
C LEU A 156 -35.46 53.14 -1.46
N ALA A 157 -36.21 52.05 -1.63
CA ALA A 157 -37.60 52.08 -2.04
C ALA A 157 -38.52 52.80 -1.03
N ALA A 158 -38.23 52.70 0.27
CA ALA A 158 -38.93 53.46 1.30
C ALA A 158 -38.60 54.97 1.22
N ALA A 159 -37.33 55.32 1.04
CA ALA A 159 -36.88 56.71 0.90
C ALA A 159 -37.49 57.38 -0.34
N ASP A 160 -37.50 56.68 -1.48
CA ASP A 160 -38.11 57.17 -2.73
C ASP A 160 -39.62 57.42 -2.56
N ARG A 161 -40.33 56.51 -1.90
CA ARG A 161 -41.76 56.69 -1.59
C ARG A 161 -41.98 57.91 -0.69
N ALA A 162 -41.17 58.07 0.36
CA ALA A 162 -41.26 59.22 1.25
C ALA A 162 -41.00 60.54 0.52
N ALA A 163 -39.99 60.58 -0.37
CA ALA A 163 -39.69 61.75 -1.19
C ALA A 163 -40.84 62.10 -2.15
N ARG A 164 -41.45 61.11 -2.80
CA ARG A 164 -42.63 61.33 -3.67
C ARG A 164 -43.82 61.89 -2.90
N LEU A 165 -44.10 61.37 -1.71
CA LEU A 165 -45.17 61.88 -0.85
C LEU A 165 -44.89 63.33 -0.42
N ALA A 166 -43.68 63.62 0.04
CA ALA A 166 -43.30 64.98 0.42
C ALA A 166 -43.41 65.98 -0.74
N ASN A 167 -43.02 65.59 -1.96
CA ASN A 167 -43.18 66.40 -3.14
C ASN A 167 -44.66 66.63 -3.49
N ALA A 168 -45.50 65.58 -3.43
CA ALA A 168 -46.94 65.72 -3.67
C ALA A 168 -47.61 66.63 -2.64
N ASP A 169 -47.23 66.53 -1.36
CA ASP A 169 -47.71 67.43 -0.30
C ASP A 169 -47.27 68.88 -0.58
N ALA A 170 -46.00 69.10 -0.94
CA ALA A 170 -45.48 70.41 -1.31
C ALA A 170 -46.23 71.02 -2.51
N GLU A 171 -46.45 70.24 -3.58
CA GLU A 171 -47.23 70.65 -4.74
C GLU A 171 -48.67 70.99 -4.37
N SER A 172 -49.33 70.17 -3.53
CA SER A 172 -50.69 70.42 -3.08
C SER A 172 -50.80 71.74 -2.31
N THR A 173 -49.82 72.04 -1.43
CA THR A 173 -49.79 73.29 -0.66
C THR A 173 -49.51 74.49 -1.56
N ALA A 174 -48.63 74.35 -2.56
CA ALA A 174 -48.35 75.38 -3.55
C ALA A 174 -49.59 75.70 -4.40
N LEU A 175 -50.29 74.67 -4.90
CA LEU A 175 -51.56 74.82 -5.63
C LEU A 175 -52.64 75.46 -4.77
N ALA A 176 -52.76 75.10 -3.48
CA ALA A 176 -53.71 75.72 -2.57
C ALA A 176 -53.41 77.21 -2.35
N LYS A 177 -52.13 77.59 -2.21
CA LYS A 177 -51.71 79.00 -2.14
C LYS A 177 -52.02 79.74 -3.44
N GLN A 178 -51.74 79.13 -4.59
CA GLN A 178 -52.04 79.70 -5.90
C GLN A 178 -53.54 79.93 -6.09
N LYS A 179 -54.37 78.93 -5.76
CA LYS A 179 -55.85 79.06 -5.81
C LYS A 179 -56.34 80.19 -4.90
N LYS A 180 -55.81 80.31 -3.68
CA LYS A 180 -56.13 81.42 -2.77
C LYS A 180 -55.73 82.77 -3.36
N ALA A 181 -54.54 82.88 -3.96
CA ALA A 181 -54.07 84.11 -4.59
C ALA A 181 -54.96 84.51 -5.79
N VAL A 182 -55.28 83.56 -6.68
CA VAL A 182 -56.18 83.78 -7.83
C VAL A 182 -57.58 84.19 -7.36
N ALA A 183 -58.12 83.52 -6.33
CA ALA A 183 -59.41 83.90 -5.74
C ALA A 183 -59.38 85.32 -5.19
N SER A 184 -58.32 85.73 -4.50
CA SER A 184 -58.15 87.11 -4.03
C SER A 184 -58.07 88.13 -5.17
N ILE A 185 -57.33 87.83 -6.24
CA ILE A 185 -57.26 88.69 -7.44
C ILE A 185 -58.64 88.81 -8.11
N SER A 186 -59.38 87.70 -8.23
CA SER A 186 -60.75 87.71 -8.77
C SER A 186 -61.72 88.55 -7.92
N LYS A 187 -61.55 88.54 -6.58
CA LYS A 187 -62.32 89.40 -5.68
C LYS A 187 -61.97 90.89 -5.85
N VAL A 188 -60.70 91.22 -6.04
CA VAL A 188 -60.26 92.60 -6.28
C VAL A 188 -60.79 93.12 -7.62
N THR A 189 -60.72 92.32 -8.69
CA THR A 189 -61.24 92.68 -10.02
C THR A 189 -62.76 92.87 -10.00
N THR A 190 -63.52 91.92 -9.43
CA THR A 190 -64.97 92.08 -9.25
C THR A 190 -65.36 93.31 -8.41
N LEU A 191 -64.60 93.62 -7.35
CA LEU A 191 -64.80 94.85 -6.58
C LEU A 191 -64.47 96.11 -7.41
N ALA A 192 -63.41 96.07 -8.22
CA ALA A 192 -63.06 97.17 -9.12
C ALA A 192 -64.16 97.41 -10.17
N ASP A 193 -64.67 96.36 -10.81
CA ASP A 193 -65.78 96.42 -11.76
C ASP A 193 -67.06 96.96 -11.09
N ALA A 194 -67.33 96.55 -9.85
CA ALA A 194 -68.45 97.08 -9.05
C ALA A 194 -68.29 98.58 -8.71
N VAL A 195 -67.07 99.05 -8.47
CA VAL A 195 -66.77 100.47 -8.27
C VAL A 195 -66.91 101.26 -9.57
N GLU A 196 -66.42 100.73 -10.69
CA GLU A 196 -66.57 101.36 -12.01
C GLU A 196 -68.04 101.47 -12.41
N THR A 197 -68.83 100.42 -12.26
CA THR A 197 -70.27 100.44 -12.55
C THR A 197 -71.02 101.42 -11.64
N LYS A 198 -70.66 101.54 -10.34
CA LYS A 198 -71.18 102.58 -9.45
C LYS A 198 -70.78 103.99 -9.90
N LYS A 199 -69.54 104.21 -10.33
CA LYS A 199 -69.08 105.50 -10.87
C LYS A 199 -69.80 105.86 -12.18
N ALA A 200 -69.99 104.90 -13.08
CA ALA A 200 -70.73 105.08 -14.32
C ALA A 200 -72.19 105.46 -14.06
N LYS A 201 -72.88 104.77 -13.14
CA LYS A 201 -74.24 105.15 -12.69
C LYS A 201 -74.31 106.55 -12.07
N ARG A 202 -73.23 107.02 -11.42
CA ARG A 202 -73.16 108.37 -10.84
C ARG A 202 -72.90 109.47 -11.87
N LYS A 203 -72.40 109.15 -13.06
CA LYS A 203 -72.16 110.12 -14.16
C LYS A 203 -73.33 110.21 -15.14
N SER A 204 -74.32 109.31 -15.07
CA SER A 204 -75.52 109.33 -15.93
C SER A 204 -76.80 109.82 -15.22
N ASN A 205 -76.65 110.46 -14.07
CA ASN A 205 -77.66 111.23 -13.32
C ASN A 205 -77.15 112.67 -13.18
#